data_AF-F8X3Q6-F1
#
_entry.id   AF-F8X3Q6-F1
#
_cell.length_a   1.000
_cell.length_b   1.000
_cell.length_c   1.000
_cell.angle_alpha   90.00
_cell.angle_beta   90.00
_cell.angle_gamma   90.00
#
_symmetry.space_group_name_H-M   'P 1'
#
loop_
_entity.id
_entity.type
_entity.pdbx_description
1 polymer ?
#
loop_
_entity_poly.entity_id
_entity_poly.type
_entity_poly.pdbx_seq_one_letter_code
_entity_poly.pdbx_strand_id
1 'polypeptide(L)'
;MENEIQSYQSFPTAWLGAWESVNGNPDVYIFQEYDSNYYLLAYSYDKESERGDFSCYNVNSDEDGWYIRIGMKYCRLISESSPYGLHITSWGSYMKY
;
A
#
# COMPACT_ATOMS: atom_id res chain seq x y z
N MET A 1 -19.19 31.86 -3.30
CA MET A 1 -17.86 31.49 -2.78
C MET A 1 -17.95 30.00 -2.58
N GLU A 2 -17.38 29.26 -3.51
CA GLU A 2 -17.53 27.82 -3.69
C GLU A 2 -16.95 27.10 -2.46
N ASN A 3 -17.78 26.30 -1.79
CA ASN A 3 -17.28 25.32 -0.82
C ASN A 3 -16.64 24.20 -1.63
N GLU A 4 -15.34 24.29 -1.88
CA GLU A 4 -14.51 23.17 -2.29
C GLU A 4 -14.58 22.11 -1.17
N ILE A 5 -15.54 21.19 -1.31
CA ILE A 5 -15.55 19.96 -0.52
C ILE A 5 -14.35 19.16 -1.01
N GLN A 6 -13.23 19.33 -0.33
CA GLN A 6 -12.08 18.45 -0.43
C GLN A 6 -12.60 17.05 -0.09
N SER A 7 -12.83 16.24 -1.12
CA SER A 7 -13.20 14.83 -1.00
C SER A 7 -12.01 14.12 -0.37
N TYR A 8 -11.92 14.14 0.96
CA TYR A 8 -11.08 13.20 1.69
C TYR A 8 -11.68 11.82 1.44
N GLN A 9 -11.18 11.12 0.42
CA GLN A 9 -11.49 9.71 0.28
C GLN A 9 -11.09 9.05 1.59
N SER A 10 -12.02 8.35 2.23
CA SER A 10 -11.70 7.62 3.46
C SER A 10 -10.75 6.47 3.15
N PHE A 11 -9.82 6.18 4.06
CA PHE A 11 -8.88 5.08 3.85
C PHE A 11 -9.64 3.74 3.92
N PRO A 12 -9.41 2.80 2.99
CA PRO A 12 -10.04 1.51 3.05
C PRO A 12 -9.52 0.71 4.25
N THR A 13 -10.30 0.67 5.34
CA THR A 13 -9.98 -0.12 6.53
C THR A 13 -9.80 -1.61 6.22
N ALA A 14 -10.42 -2.10 5.14
CA ALA A 14 -10.23 -3.44 4.61
C ALA A 14 -8.77 -3.73 4.21
N TRP A 15 -7.97 -2.70 3.90
CA TRP A 15 -6.54 -2.85 3.57
C TRP A 15 -5.64 -2.95 4.80
N LEU A 16 -6.11 -2.66 6.01
CA LEU A 16 -5.29 -2.82 7.21
C LEU A 16 -4.95 -4.30 7.45
N GLY A 17 -3.71 -4.55 7.87
CA GLY A 17 -3.18 -5.88 8.18
C GLY A 17 -2.10 -6.35 7.20
N ALA A 18 -1.80 -7.65 7.27
CA ALA A 18 -0.78 -8.32 6.47
C ALA A 18 -1.31 -8.76 5.11
N TRP A 19 -0.46 -8.64 4.10
CA TRP A 19 -0.73 -8.96 2.71
C TRP A 19 0.48 -9.68 2.11
N GLU A 20 0.25 -10.88 1.60
CA GLU A 20 1.25 -11.70 0.93
C GLU A 20 1.27 -11.38 -0.57
N SER A 21 2.47 -11.17 -1.10
CA SER A 21 2.68 -10.91 -2.53
C SER A 21 2.45 -12.19 -3.34
N VAL A 22 1.59 -12.12 -4.36
CA VAL A 22 1.36 -13.26 -5.27
C VAL A 22 2.63 -13.65 -6.04
N ASN A 23 3.50 -12.68 -6.32
CA ASN A 23 4.76 -12.91 -7.05
C ASN A 23 5.98 -13.01 -6.11
N GLY A 24 5.77 -12.99 -4.79
CA GLY A 24 6.77 -13.32 -3.78
C GLY A 24 7.75 -12.21 -3.40
N ASN A 25 7.55 -10.95 -3.81
CA ASN A 25 8.33 -9.80 -3.32
C ASN A 25 7.71 -8.45 -3.74
N PRO A 26 7.53 -7.46 -2.84
CA PRO A 26 7.60 -7.55 -1.37
C PRO A 26 6.27 -7.98 -0.76
N ASP A 27 6.30 -8.67 0.39
CA ASP A 27 5.13 -8.78 1.27
C ASP A 27 4.91 -7.45 2.01
N VAL A 28 3.68 -7.13 2.38
CA VAL A 28 3.36 -5.82 2.96
C VAL A 28 2.46 -5.90 4.19
N TYR A 29 2.64 -4.95 5.10
CA TYR A 29 1.77 -4.71 6.25
C TYR A 29 1.30 -3.26 6.23
N ILE A 30 -0.01 -3.05 6.23
CA ILE A 30 -0.61 -1.72 6.18
C ILE A 30 -1.24 -1.41 7.54
N PHE A 31 -0.91 -0.26 8.09
CA PHE A 31 -1.32 0.13 9.44
C PHE A 31 -1.57 1.63 9.56
N GLN A 32 -2.26 2.01 10.63
CA GLN A 32 -2.46 3.39 11.03
C GLN A 32 -1.64 3.67 12.29
N GLU A 33 -0.91 4.78 12.33
CA GLU A 33 -0.20 5.23 13.53
C GLU A 33 -1.07 6.17 14.40
N TYR A 34 -0.52 6.57 15.55
CA TYR A 34 -1.18 7.48 16.49
C TYR A 34 -1.47 8.87 15.93
N ASP A 35 -0.72 9.30 14.91
CA ASP A 35 -0.92 10.55 14.19
C ASP A 35 -2.09 10.48 13.18
N SER A 36 -2.81 9.35 13.15
CA SER A 36 -3.90 9.04 12.23
C SER A 36 -3.48 8.88 10.76
N ASN A 37 -2.18 8.93 10.45
CA ASN A 37 -1.66 8.65 9.12
C ASN A 37 -1.54 7.14 8.89
N TYR A 38 -1.61 6.77 7.61
CA TYR A 38 -1.50 5.39 7.16
C TYR A 38 -0.11 5.12 6.59
N TYR A 39 0.39 3.94 6.88
CA TYR A 39 1.72 3.51 6.50
C TYR A 39 1.67 2.13 5.88
N LEU A 40 2.63 1.90 4.97
CA LEU A 40 2.87 0.59 4.38
C LEU A 40 4.31 0.19 4.69
N LEU A 41 4.47 -0.88 5.45
CA LEU A 41 5.73 -1.55 5.67
C LEU A 41 5.87 -2.68 4.65
N ALA A 42 6.92 -2.63 3.82
CA ALA A 42 7.25 -3.65 2.85
C ALA A 42 8.44 -4.47 3.35
N TYR A 43 8.35 -5.79 3.22
CA TYR A 43 9.45 -6.71 3.44
C TYR A 43 9.84 -7.37 2.12
N SER A 44 11.08 -7.17 1.72
CA SER A 44 11.68 -7.80 0.55
C SER A 44 12.73 -8.80 0.97
N TYR A 45 12.71 -10.01 0.41
CA TYR A 45 13.79 -10.97 0.56
C TYR A 45 14.52 -11.15 -0.77
N ASP A 46 15.79 -10.77 -0.81
CA ASP A 46 16.67 -11.04 -1.93
C ASP A 46 17.30 -12.42 -1.75
N LYS A 47 16.96 -13.34 -2.67
CA LYS A 47 17.46 -14.71 -2.66
C LYS A 47 18.92 -14.82 -3.07
N GLU A 48 19.46 -13.88 -3.85
CA GLU A 48 20.85 -13.94 -4.30
C GLU A 48 21.80 -13.54 -3.18
N SER A 49 21.44 -12.53 -2.39
CA SER A 49 22.22 -12.08 -1.24
C SER A 49 21.82 -12.72 0.08
N GLU A 50 20.73 -13.50 0.11
CA GLU A 50 20.11 -14.10 1.30
C GLU A 50 19.80 -13.06 2.40
N ARG A 51 19.37 -11.87 1.97
CA ARG A 51 19.11 -10.74 2.87
C ARG A 51 17.66 -10.28 2.76
N GLY A 52 17.08 -10.02 3.92
CA GLY A 52 15.83 -9.29 4.05
C GLY A 52 16.09 -7.79 4.17
N ASP A 53 15.22 -6.99 3.58
CA ASP A 53 15.18 -5.54 3.74
C ASP A 53 13.77 -5.07 4.09
N PHE A 54 13.69 -4.00 4.89
CA PHE A 54 12.44 -3.36 5.24
C PHE A 54 12.42 -1.93 4.72
N SER A 55 11.33 -1.57 4.06
CA SER A 55 11.06 -0.21 3.63
C SER A 55 9.69 0.24 4.14
N CYS A 56 9.61 1.43 4.73
CA CYS A 56 8.37 2.00 5.23
C CYS A 56 7.97 3.23 4.41
N TYR A 57 6.71 3.29 4.01
CA TYR A 57 6.18 4.34 3.15
C TYR A 57 4.96 5.00 3.78
N ASN A 58 4.90 6.32 3.70
CA ASN A 58 3.66 7.06 3.93
C ASN A 58 2.64 6.68 2.85
N VAL A 59 1.43 6.35 3.27
CA VAL A 59 0.29 6.17 2.37
C VAL A 59 -0.45 7.50 2.29
N ASN A 60 -0.42 8.10 1.10
CA ASN A 60 -0.98 9.41 0.82
C ASN A 60 -2.26 9.25 0.00
N SER A 61 -3.14 10.25 0.05
CA SER A 61 -4.33 10.35 -0.79
C SER A 61 -4.26 11.56 -1.71
N ASP A 62 -4.82 11.42 -2.91
CA ASP A 62 -5.16 12.55 -3.79
C ASP A 62 -6.54 12.28 -4.44
N GLU A 63 -6.84 12.99 -5.54
CA GLU A 63 -8.11 12.85 -6.26
C GLU A 63 -8.35 11.45 -6.86
N ASP A 64 -7.28 10.73 -7.19
CA ASP A 64 -7.36 9.42 -7.88
C ASP A 64 -7.40 8.24 -6.91
N GLY A 65 -7.09 8.46 -5.62
CA GLY A 65 -6.96 7.36 -4.69
C GLY A 65 -5.79 7.47 -3.72
N TRP A 66 -5.49 6.31 -3.16
CA TRP A 66 -4.38 6.10 -2.23
C TRP A 66 -3.13 5.63 -2.97
N TYR A 67 -1.97 6.09 -2.52
CA TYR A 67 -0.70 5.74 -3.11
C TYR A 67 0.46 5.81 -2.13
N ILE A 68 1.53 5.09 -2.46
CA ILE A 68 2.86 5.29 -1.86
C ILE A 68 3.80 5.91 -2.89
N ARG A 69 4.83 6.61 -2.41
CA ARG A 69 5.91 7.11 -3.26
C ARG A 69 7.18 6.30 -3.05
N ILE A 70 7.78 5.89 -4.16
CA ILE A 70 9.09 5.23 -4.19
C ILE A 70 9.99 6.10 -5.06
N GLY A 71 10.80 6.95 -4.41
CA GLY A 71 11.52 8.02 -5.11
C GLY A 71 10.53 8.92 -5.87
N MET A 72 10.62 8.94 -7.19
CA MET A 72 9.72 9.72 -8.07
C MET A 72 8.49 8.95 -8.56
N LYS A 73 8.38 7.65 -8.26
CA LYS A 73 7.28 6.80 -8.73
C LYS A 73 6.09 6.86 -7.78
N TYR A 74 4.89 6.87 -8.35
CA TYR A 74 3.63 6.72 -7.64
C TYR A 74 3.12 5.30 -7.82
N CYS A 75 2.96 4.59 -6.71
CA CYS A 75 2.40 3.25 -6.69
C CYS A 75 1.00 3.33 -6.08
N ARG A 76 -0.04 3.21 -6.93
CA ARG A 76 -1.44 3.28 -6.49
C ARG A 76 -1.84 2.00 -5.78
N LEU A 77 -2.59 2.14 -4.69
CA LEU A 77 -3.26 1.04 -4.01
C LEU A 77 -4.68 0.95 -4.56
N ILE A 78 -5.05 -0.23 -5.08
CA ILE A 78 -6.31 -0.46 -5.78
C ILE A 78 -6.94 -1.73 -5.23
N SER A 79 -8.25 -1.71 -4.98
CA SER A 79 -8.97 -2.91 -4.53
C SER A 79 -9.10 -3.88 -5.70
N GLU A 80 -8.83 -5.15 -5.45
CA GLU A 80 -9.07 -6.22 -6.41
C GLU A 80 -10.20 -7.13 -5.93
N SER A 81 -10.88 -7.76 -6.87
CA SER A 81 -11.80 -8.85 -6.57
C SER A 81 -11.03 -10.11 -6.14
N SER A 82 -11.74 -11.03 -5.48
CA SER A 82 -11.26 -12.39 -5.19
C SER A 82 -10.61 -13.05 -6.42
N PRO A 83 -9.51 -13.82 -6.25
CA PRO A 83 -8.93 -14.34 -5.01
C PRO A 83 -7.94 -13.40 -4.30
N TYR A 84 -7.68 -12.22 -4.87
CA TYR A 84 -6.75 -11.24 -4.30
C TYR A 84 -7.49 -10.32 -3.32
N GLY A 85 -7.18 -9.02 -3.35
CA GLY A 85 -7.89 -8.01 -2.57
C GLY A 85 -7.22 -6.64 -2.65
N LEU A 86 -5.93 -6.62 -2.95
CA LEU A 86 -5.13 -5.41 -3.11
C LEU A 86 -4.17 -5.55 -4.29
N HIS A 87 -4.14 -4.55 -5.16
CA HIS A 87 -3.12 -4.35 -6.16
C HIS A 87 -2.31 -3.09 -5.84
N ILE A 88 -0.98 -3.22 -5.86
CA ILE A 88 -0.07 -2.08 -5.76
C ILE A 88 0.62 -1.91 -7.10
N THR A 89 0.40 -0.77 -7.76
CA THR A 89 1.00 -0.53 -9.08
C THR A 89 2.52 -0.65 -9.02
N SER A 90 3.10 -1.37 -9.99
CA SER A 90 4.53 -1.76 -10.07
C SER A 90 4.96 -2.91 -9.17
N TRP A 91 4.15 -3.36 -8.20
CA TRP A 91 4.46 -4.52 -7.36
C TRP A 91 3.55 -5.72 -7.65
N GLY A 92 2.29 -5.46 -8.02
CA GLY A 92 1.34 -6.49 -8.42
C GLY A 92 0.25 -6.74 -7.39
N SER A 93 -0.34 -7.93 -7.45
CA SER A 93 -1.49 -8.34 -6.66
C SER A 93 -1.08 -9.02 -5.36
N TYR A 94 -1.95 -8.88 -4.35
CA TYR A 94 -1.74 -9.32 -2.99
C TYR A 94 -2.95 -10.06 -2.46
N MET A 95 -2.68 -11.11 -1.69
CA MET A 95 -3.69 -11.85 -0.94
C MET A 95 -3.61 -11.47 0.54
N LYS A 96 -4.76 -11.37 1.18
CA LYS A 96 -4.81 -11.07 2.61
C LYS A 96 -4.45 -12.32 3.41
N TYR A 97 -3.55 -12.18 4.38
CA TYR A 97 -3.24 -13.25 5.35
C TYR A 97 -4.31 -13.35 6.43
#